data_AF-Q9AB24-F1
#
_entry.id   AF-Q9AB24-F1
#
_cell.length_a   1.000
_cell.length_b   1.000
_cell.length_c   1.000
_cell.angle_alpha   90.00
_cell.angle_beta   90.00
_cell.angle_gamma   90.00
#
_symmetry.space_group_name_H-M   'P 1'
#
loop_
_entity.id
_entity.type
_entity.pdbx_description
1 polymer ?
#
loop_
_entity_poly.entity_id
_entity_poly.type
_entity_poly.pdbx_seq_one_letter_code
_entity_poly.pdbx_strand_id
1 'polypeptide(L)'
;MRPGGGTPVVGERLGDAMLARLVGIILGLILASSGYVVAGWGSLGTWATTLDLGPFEPHRPAVGVAAAIVGGVLIVAALLPRPKRKPRKTAPATLGLELPDEAAPSASLVAAAAAPAAPVATPVSHTAPAAPAAAPVAPPRTFAEMRARLITLSREDSWGECARLLAAMKRAAHTDEELAIVHRDLGDFARAQGQLDEAGEAYETAVAYARQVRQTRPTDASTDLLAGALSGVGDVAEAEGRLDAALSAFEEALALRRSRGAREANDPNAQRALSVNLERLADLREDRGHRMRALDLYRESYDIAGRLAAADPARFGPDLAATRARLSELEARIST
;
A
#
# COMPACT_ATOMS: atom_id res chain seq x y z
N MET A 1 -45.11 -34.47 -14.23
CA MET A 1 -44.60 -33.11 -14.51
C MET A 1 -43.36 -32.90 -13.64
N ARG A 2 -42.18 -32.74 -14.29
CA ARG A 2 -40.87 -32.13 -13.87
C ARG A 2 -40.57 -31.79 -12.38
N PRO A 3 -39.28 -31.70 -11.97
CA PRO A 3 -38.15 -32.64 -12.05
C PRO A 3 -37.43 -32.79 -10.67
N GLY A 4 -36.65 -33.83 -10.41
CA GLY A 4 -35.19 -33.77 -10.55
C GLY A 4 -34.44 -33.33 -9.28
N GLY A 5 -34.40 -34.15 -8.23
CA GLY A 5 -33.52 -33.98 -7.08
C GLY A 5 -32.30 -34.90 -7.19
N GLY A 6 -31.26 -34.46 -7.89
CA GLY A 6 -30.00 -35.20 -7.98
C GLY A 6 -29.27 -35.15 -6.63
N THR A 7 -29.15 -36.30 -5.97
CA THR A 7 -28.18 -36.46 -4.88
C THR A 7 -26.78 -36.52 -5.50
N PRO A 8 -25.82 -35.68 -5.08
CA PRO A 8 -24.46 -35.80 -5.58
C PRO A 8 -23.91 -37.16 -5.16
N VAL A 9 -23.36 -37.86 -6.15
CA VAL A 9 -22.85 -39.22 -6.04
C VAL A 9 -21.73 -39.24 -5.01
N VAL A 10 -21.79 -40.17 -4.05
CA VAL A 10 -20.80 -40.33 -2.95
C VAL A 10 -19.36 -40.43 -3.47
N GLY A 11 -19.16 -40.80 -4.73
CA GLY A 11 -17.87 -40.82 -5.43
C GLY A 11 -17.25 -39.44 -5.71
N GLU A 12 -18.03 -38.39 -6.00
CA GLU A 12 -17.47 -37.04 -6.26
C GLU A 12 -16.86 -36.43 -5.00
N ARG A 13 -17.53 -36.62 -3.85
CA ARG A 13 -17.03 -36.11 -2.55
C ARG A 13 -15.75 -36.80 -2.07
N LEU A 14 -15.52 -38.04 -2.48
CA LEU A 14 -14.30 -38.77 -2.17
C LEU A 14 -13.13 -38.27 -3.04
N GLY A 15 -13.41 -37.97 -4.32
CA GLY A 15 -12.48 -37.35 -5.25
C GLY A 15 -12.02 -35.97 -4.79
N ASP A 16 -12.96 -35.09 -4.44
CA ASP A 16 -12.65 -33.72 -3.99
C ASP A 16 -11.81 -33.68 -2.72
N ALA A 17 -12.08 -34.60 -1.78
CA ALA A 17 -11.32 -34.71 -0.54
C ALA A 17 -9.89 -35.24 -0.76
N MET A 18 -9.72 -36.16 -1.72
CA MET A 18 -8.40 -36.67 -2.10
C MET A 18 -7.61 -35.64 -2.90
N LEU A 19 -8.28 -34.90 -3.80
CA LEU A 19 -7.68 -33.83 -4.61
C LEU A 19 -7.22 -32.66 -3.72
N ALA A 20 -8.02 -32.24 -2.74
CA ALA A 20 -7.64 -31.20 -1.79
C ALA A 20 -6.42 -31.59 -0.93
N ARG A 21 -6.26 -32.88 -0.59
CA ARG A 21 -5.08 -33.38 0.11
C ARG A 21 -3.84 -33.36 -0.79
N LEU A 22 -4.00 -33.80 -2.03
CA LEU A 22 -2.92 -33.81 -3.01
C LEU A 22 -2.41 -32.39 -3.27
N VAL A 23 -3.32 -31.45 -3.50
CA VAL A 23 -3.00 -30.03 -3.68
C VAL A 23 -2.32 -29.44 -2.45
N GLY A 24 -2.80 -29.74 -1.24
CA GLY A 24 -2.18 -29.28 0.01
C GLY A 24 -0.76 -29.82 0.22
N ILE A 25 -0.50 -31.08 -0.13
CA ILE A 25 0.84 -31.69 -0.05
C ILE A 25 1.78 -31.08 -1.08
N ILE A 26 1.32 -30.90 -2.33
CA ILE A 26 2.14 -30.31 -3.41
C ILE A 26 2.48 -28.86 -3.08
N LEU A 27 1.50 -28.05 -2.67
CA LEU A 27 1.72 -26.65 -2.31
C LEU A 27 2.63 -26.53 -1.08
N GLY A 28 2.44 -27.40 -0.09
CA GLY A 28 3.29 -27.46 1.10
C GLY A 28 4.73 -27.85 0.79
N LEU A 29 4.97 -28.80 -0.12
CA LEU A 29 6.31 -29.20 -0.55
C LEU A 29 7.01 -28.09 -1.35
N ILE A 30 6.30 -27.40 -2.24
CA ILE A 30 6.85 -26.27 -3.02
C ILE A 30 7.23 -25.13 -2.06
N LEU A 31 6.35 -24.79 -1.11
CA LEU A 31 6.60 -23.69 -0.17
C LEU A 31 7.70 -24.05 0.85
N ALA A 32 7.75 -25.29 1.33
CA ALA A 32 8.77 -25.76 2.26
C ALA A 32 10.16 -25.82 1.61
N SER A 33 10.25 -26.33 0.37
CA SER A 33 11.52 -26.38 -0.38
C SER A 33 12.01 -24.98 -0.77
N SER A 34 11.11 -24.10 -1.21
CA SER A 34 11.45 -22.70 -1.51
C SER A 34 11.91 -21.94 -0.26
N GLY A 35 11.19 -22.05 0.86
CA GLY A 35 11.59 -21.41 2.13
C GLY A 35 12.93 -21.92 2.67
N TYR A 36 13.18 -23.22 2.56
CA TYR A 36 14.46 -23.84 2.95
C TYR A 36 15.65 -23.31 2.12
N VAL A 37 15.44 -23.09 0.82
CA VAL A 37 16.43 -22.53 -0.08
C VAL A 37 16.67 -21.04 0.21
N VAL A 38 15.62 -20.25 0.43
CA VAL A 38 15.71 -18.82 0.74
C VAL A 38 16.39 -18.57 2.10
N ALA A 39 16.20 -19.46 3.09
CA ALA A 39 16.84 -19.39 4.40
C ALA A 39 18.34 -19.79 4.40
N GLY A 40 18.85 -20.35 3.29
CA GLY A 40 20.27 -20.68 3.14
C GLY A 40 20.75 -21.90 3.94
N TRP A 41 19.86 -22.82 4.31
CA TRP A 41 20.18 -23.93 5.23
C TRP A 41 20.79 -25.20 4.58
N GLY A 42 21.14 -25.22 3.30
CA GLY A 42 21.64 -26.43 2.61
C GLY A 42 22.64 -26.18 1.47
N SER A 43 23.28 -27.26 0.96
CA SER A 43 24.30 -27.18 -0.11
C SER A 43 23.76 -26.80 -1.50
N LEU A 44 22.44 -26.70 -1.63
CA LEU A 44 21.74 -26.15 -2.79
C LEU A 44 21.57 -24.61 -2.71
N GLY A 45 22.10 -23.96 -1.66
CA GLY A 45 21.69 -22.62 -1.21
C GLY A 45 22.42 -21.39 -1.75
N THR A 46 23.31 -21.52 -2.74
CA THR A 46 24.05 -20.35 -3.27
C THR A 46 23.46 -19.73 -4.53
N TRP A 47 22.68 -20.46 -5.34
CA TRP A 47 22.00 -19.84 -6.50
C TRP A 47 20.89 -18.88 -6.07
N ALA A 48 20.33 -19.10 -4.88
CA ALA A 48 19.26 -18.26 -4.38
C ALA A 48 19.78 -16.91 -3.90
N THR A 49 21.04 -16.78 -3.45
CA THR A 49 21.58 -15.49 -2.94
C THR A 49 21.55 -14.35 -3.95
N THR A 50 21.27 -14.65 -5.22
CA THR A 50 21.09 -13.69 -6.32
C THR A 50 19.62 -13.43 -6.69
N LEU A 51 18.65 -14.10 -6.06
CA LEU A 51 17.24 -13.73 -6.14
C LEU A 51 17.06 -12.41 -5.39
N ASP A 52 16.77 -11.36 -6.17
CA ASP A 52 16.32 -10.06 -5.69
C ASP A 52 14.88 -10.21 -5.20
N LEU A 53 14.70 -10.23 -3.88
CA LEU A 53 13.39 -10.31 -3.24
C LEU A 53 12.76 -8.91 -3.10
N GLY A 54 13.35 -7.90 -3.74
CA GLY A 54 12.95 -6.50 -3.65
C GLY A 54 12.98 -6.01 -2.20
N PRO A 55 11.86 -5.50 -1.65
CA PRO A 55 11.82 -4.92 -0.31
C PRO A 55 12.13 -5.91 0.84
N PHE A 56 12.17 -7.21 0.56
CA PHE A 56 12.39 -8.26 1.58
C PHE A 56 13.85 -8.72 1.71
N GLU A 57 14.78 -8.19 0.91
CA GLU A 57 16.21 -8.51 1.00
C GLU A 57 16.80 -8.34 2.42
N PRO A 58 16.41 -7.31 3.22
CA PRO A 58 16.90 -7.15 4.61
C PRO A 58 16.42 -8.25 5.57
N HIS A 59 15.36 -8.98 5.22
CA HIS A 59 14.69 -9.96 6.08
C HIS A 59 14.63 -11.36 5.46
N ARG A 60 15.36 -11.57 4.37
CA ARG A 60 15.53 -12.81 3.61
C ARG A 60 15.60 -14.10 4.47
N PRO A 61 16.42 -14.20 5.53
CA PRO A 61 16.44 -15.42 6.35
C PRO A 61 15.12 -15.63 7.11
N ALA A 62 14.49 -14.57 7.62
CA ALA A 62 13.23 -14.67 8.35
C ALA A 62 12.06 -15.06 7.43
N VAL A 63 12.05 -14.54 6.19
CA VAL A 63 11.06 -14.90 5.16
C VAL A 63 11.19 -16.37 4.75
N GLY A 64 12.42 -16.85 4.55
CA GLY A 64 12.68 -18.26 4.24
C GLY A 64 12.21 -19.20 5.36
N VAL A 65 12.48 -18.84 6.62
CA VAL A 65 12.02 -19.61 7.79
C VAL A 65 10.49 -19.63 7.89
N ALA A 66 9.83 -18.48 7.71
CA ALA A 66 8.37 -18.39 7.75
C ALA A 66 7.72 -19.25 6.65
N ALA A 67 8.23 -19.19 5.41
CA ALA A 67 7.75 -20.01 4.30
C ALA A 67 7.96 -21.52 4.56
N ALA A 68 9.11 -21.90 5.13
CA ALA A 68 9.37 -23.28 5.49
C ALA A 68 8.39 -23.82 6.55
N ILE A 69 8.07 -23.00 7.56
CA ILE A 69 7.09 -23.33 8.61
C ILE A 69 5.69 -23.47 8.01
N VAL A 70 5.25 -22.52 7.18
CA VAL A 70 3.92 -22.57 6.55
C VAL A 70 3.79 -23.78 5.62
N GLY A 71 4.82 -24.09 4.83
CA GLY A 71 4.87 -25.28 3.99
C GLY A 71 4.76 -26.58 4.80
N GLY A 72 5.50 -26.68 5.90
CA GLY A 72 5.41 -27.81 6.84
C GLY A 72 4.03 -27.95 7.49
N VAL A 73 3.41 -26.84 7.91
CA VAL A 73 2.05 -26.81 8.47
C VAL A 73 1.01 -27.29 7.44
N LEU A 74 1.14 -26.90 6.17
CA LEU A 74 0.25 -27.36 5.09
C LEU A 74 0.36 -28.86 4.84
N ILE A 75 1.58 -29.41 4.85
CA ILE A 75 1.82 -30.86 4.72
C ILE A 75 1.18 -31.60 5.89
N VAL A 76 1.43 -31.15 7.13
CA VAL A 76 0.88 -31.77 8.35
C VAL A 76 -0.64 -31.68 8.38
N ALA A 77 -1.22 -30.52 8.01
CA ALA A 77 -2.66 -30.33 7.94
C ALA A 77 -3.33 -31.18 6.84
N ALA A 78 -2.62 -31.49 5.75
CA ALA A 78 -3.11 -32.37 4.69
C ALA A 78 -3.06 -33.86 5.08
N LEU A 79 -2.09 -34.25 5.91
CA LEU A 79 -1.91 -35.62 6.42
C LEU A 79 -2.84 -35.94 7.60
N LEU A 80 -3.19 -34.94 8.43
CA LEU A 80 -4.08 -35.13 9.56
C LEU A 80 -5.54 -35.34 9.13
N PRO A 81 -6.30 -36.23 9.79
CA PRO A 81 -7.73 -36.38 9.54
C PRO A 81 -8.48 -35.12 9.98
N ARG A 82 -9.26 -34.52 9.08
CA ARG A 82 -10.08 -33.34 9.38
C ARG A 82 -11.09 -33.67 10.49
N PRO A 83 -11.17 -32.89 11.58
CA PRO A 83 -12.21 -33.09 12.58
C PRO A 83 -13.59 -32.85 11.92
N LYS A 84 -14.53 -33.77 12.16
CA LYS A 84 -15.90 -33.67 11.63
C LYS A 84 -16.52 -32.35 12.10
N ARG A 85 -16.73 -31.41 11.18
CA ARG A 85 -17.49 -30.17 11.44
C ARG A 85 -18.90 -30.57 11.89
N LYS A 86 -19.23 -30.30 13.16
CA LYS A 86 -20.63 -30.37 13.63
C LYS A 86 -21.46 -29.35 12.85
N PRO A 87 -22.68 -29.68 12.42
CA PRO A 87 -23.53 -28.73 11.73
C PRO A 87 -23.84 -27.57 12.67
N ARG A 88 -23.44 -26.37 12.26
CA ARG A 88 -23.73 -25.12 12.97
C ARG A 88 -25.23 -24.86 12.81
N LYS A 89 -25.99 -24.99 13.90
CA LYS A 89 -27.38 -24.52 13.95
C LYS A 89 -27.36 -23.01 13.75
N THR A 90 -27.91 -22.54 12.64
CA THR A 90 -28.17 -21.14 12.38
C THR A 90 -29.40 -20.72 13.19
N ALA A 91 -29.24 -19.68 14.00
CA ALA A 91 -30.31 -18.75 14.39
C ALA A 91 -29.71 -17.33 14.31
N PRO A 92 -30.49 -16.33 13.87
CA PRO A 92 -29.96 -15.02 13.49
C PRO A 92 -29.68 -14.19 14.76
N ALA A 93 -28.47 -13.65 14.87
CA ALA A 93 -28.20 -12.59 15.84
C ALA A 93 -28.46 -11.25 15.17
N THR A 94 -29.64 -10.71 15.40
CA THR A 94 -29.93 -9.28 15.20
C THR A 94 -29.17 -8.49 16.26
N LEU A 95 -28.21 -7.65 15.85
CA LEU A 95 -27.55 -6.71 16.75
C LEU A 95 -28.46 -5.48 16.90
N GLY A 96 -29.41 -5.56 17.85
CA GLY A 96 -30.23 -4.43 18.26
C GLY A 96 -29.39 -3.45 19.07
N LEU A 97 -29.15 -2.27 18.49
CA LEU A 97 -28.63 -1.10 19.20
C LEU A 97 -29.78 -0.51 20.04
N GLU A 98 -29.91 -0.94 21.28
CA GLU A 98 -30.64 -0.19 22.31
C GLU A 98 -29.65 0.34 23.34
N LEU A 99 -29.46 1.67 23.32
CA LEU A 99 -28.84 2.44 24.40
C LEU A 99 -29.92 2.72 25.45
N PRO A 100 -29.61 2.56 26.75
CA PRO A 100 -30.32 3.27 27.80
C PRO A 100 -29.47 4.42 28.35
N ASP A 101 -30.08 5.60 28.35
CA ASP A 101 -29.66 6.82 29.04
C ASP A 101 -29.76 6.70 30.57
N GLU A 102 -28.94 7.51 31.24
CA GLU A 102 -28.99 8.02 32.63
C GLU A 102 -29.47 7.13 33.80
N ALA A 103 -28.61 6.99 34.80
CA ALA A 103 -28.74 7.68 36.12
C ALA A 103 -27.92 6.98 37.22
N ALA A 104 -27.04 7.73 37.89
CA ALA A 104 -26.59 7.45 39.26
C ALA A 104 -27.79 7.68 40.23
N PRO A 105 -27.85 7.12 41.47
CA PRO A 105 -26.86 7.36 42.54
C PRO A 105 -26.60 6.13 43.46
N SER A 106 -25.52 6.11 44.26
CA SER A 106 -25.52 6.24 45.74
C SER A 106 -24.04 6.08 46.19
N ALA A 107 -23.41 7.06 46.86
CA ALA A 107 -23.33 7.25 48.32
C ALA A 107 -23.10 5.94 49.12
N SER A 108 -22.26 5.81 50.14
CA SER A 108 -21.20 6.57 50.83
C SER A 108 -20.71 5.62 51.95
N LEU A 109 -19.56 5.92 52.60
CA LEU A 109 -19.00 5.42 53.89
C LEU A 109 -17.57 4.85 53.69
N VAL A 110 -16.51 5.26 54.38
CA VAL A 110 -16.33 5.94 55.68
C VAL A 110 -15.02 6.74 55.65
N ALA A 111 -15.01 7.91 56.26
CA ALA A 111 -13.82 8.62 56.74
C ALA A 111 -13.78 8.57 58.28
N ALA A 112 -12.61 8.49 58.89
CA ALA A 112 -12.35 9.07 60.21
C ALA A 112 -10.84 9.27 60.41
N ALA A 113 -10.46 10.54 60.56
CA ALA A 113 -9.12 11.04 60.87
C ALA A 113 -8.99 11.38 62.36
N ALA A 114 -7.77 11.52 62.85
CA ALA A 114 -7.38 12.27 64.05
C ALA A 114 -5.89 12.63 63.88
N ALA A 115 -5.34 13.81 64.18
CA ALA A 115 -5.78 15.04 64.85
C ALA A 115 -4.81 16.19 64.43
N PRO A 116 -5.10 17.47 64.74
CA PRO A 116 -4.28 18.62 64.32
C PRO A 116 -3.39 19.16 65.45
N ALA A 117 -2.29 19.85 65.08
CA ALA A 117 -1.80 21.02 65.81
C ALA A 117 -0.77 21.79 64.96
N ALA A 118 -1.03 23.07 64.72
CA ALA A 118 0.00 24.07 64.47
C ALA A 118 -0.50 25.40 65.06
N PRO A 119 0.40 26.27 65.57
CA PRO A 119 0.15 27.70 65.60
C PRO A 119 1.09 28.48 64.67
N VAL A 120 0.47 29.38 63.90
CA VAL A 120 0.88 30.75 63.55
C VAL A 120 2.36 31.04 63.23
N ALA A 121 2.64 31.40 61.97
CA ALA A 121 3.32 32.66 61.56
C ALA A 121 3.31 32.81 60.02
N THR A 122 3.12 34.04 59.55
CA THR A 122 2.98 34.48 58.15
C THR A 122 4.36 34.77 57.47
N PRO A 123 4.45 35.34 56.26
CA PRO A 123 4.55 34.63 54.98
C PRO A 123 5.84 34.97 54.19
N VAL A 124 6.39 34.03 53.42
CA VAL A 124 7.32 34.40 52.32
C VAL A 124 7.18 33.43 51.15
N SER A 125 7.05 34.02 49.97
CA SER A 125 6.73 33.45 48.67
C SER A 125 7.54 32.20 48.28
N HIS A 126 6.84 31.11 47.96
CA HIS A 126 7.36 30.06 47.10
C HIS A 126 6.35 29.73 46.01
N THR A 127 6.81 29.92 44.78
CA THR A 127 6.17 29.63 43.50
C THR A 127 5.54 28.24 43.48
N ALA A 128 4.24 28.16 43.21
CA ALA A 128 3.56 26.90 42.95
C ALA A 128 4.07 26.29 41.62
N PRO A 129 4.21 24.96 41.52
CA PRO A 129 4.60 24.31 40.27
C PRO A 129 3.49 24.51 39.24
N ALA A 130 3.87 25.03 38.08
CA ALA A 130 2.99 25.20 36.94
C ALA A 130 2.31 23.86 36.61
N ALA A 131 0.98 23.91 36.46
CA ALA A 131 0.24 22.91 35.70
C ALA A 131 0.98 22.65 34.37
N PRO A 132 0.99 21.40 33.85
CA PRO A 132 1.67 21.12 32.60
C PRO A 132 1.13 22.09 31.55
N ALA A 133 2.04 22.94 31.07
CA ALA A 133 1.75 23.90 30.03
C ALA A 133 1.05 23.13 28.91
N ALA A 134 -0.17 23.55 28.58
CA ALA A 134 -0.80 23.15 27.34
C ALA A 134 0.27 23.28 26.27
N ALA A 135 0.61 22.15 25.63
CA ALA A 135 1.59 22.12 24.56
C ALA A 135 1.28 23.29 23.63
N PRO A 136 2.30 24.09 23.21
CA PRO A 136 2.06 25.24 22.37
C PRO A 136 1.17 24.79 21.22
N VAL A 137 -0.02 25.38 21.12
CA VAL A 137 -0.91 25.14 19.98
C VAL A 137 -0.08 25.54 18.78
N ALA A 138 0.47 24.53 18.09
CA ALA A 138 1.23 24.75 16.88
C ALA A 138 0.35 25.61 15.96
N PRO A 139 0.91 26.61 15.26
CA PRO A 139 0.12 27.43 14.33
C PRO A 139 -0.67 26.49 13.40
N PRO A 140 -1.88 26.88 12.96
CA PRO A 140 -2.67 26.06 12.06
C PRO A 140 -1.80 25.74 10.85
N ARG A 141 -1.35 24.48 10.75
CA ARG A 141 -0.54 24.06 9.60
C ARG A 141 -1.45 24.14 8.40
N THR A 142 -1.10 24.94 7.41
CA THR A 142 -1.86 24.95 6.16
C THR A 142 -1.80 23.55 5.53
N PHE A 143 -2.77 23.18 4.69
CA PHE A 143 -2.73 21.88 4.00
C PHE A 143 -1.40 21.66 3.27
N ALA A 144 -0.87 22.72 2.63
CA ALA A 144 0.43 22.72 1.96
C ALA A 144 1.60 22.44 2.92
N GLU A 145 1.62 23.06 4.10
CA GLU A 145 2.63 22.82 5.13
C GLU A 145 2.54 21.39 5.68
N MET A 146 1.32 20.89 5.92
CA MET A 146 1.12 19.51 6.32
C MET A 146 1.66 18.54 5.27
N ARG A 147 1.39 18.80 3.98
CA ARG A 147 1.90 17.97 2.89
C ARG A 147 3.42 18.02 2.75
N ALA A 148 4.03 19.20 2.89
CA ALA A 148 5.49 19.33 2.87
C ALA A 148 6.14 18.56 4.03
N ARG A 149 5.52 18.61 5.22
CA ARG A 149 5.98 17.81 6.37
C ARG A 149 5.81 16.31 6.14
N LEU A 150 4.72 15.87 5.50
CA LEU A 150 4.51 14.46 5.14
C LEU A 150 5.65 13.93 4.26
N ILE A 151 6.05 14.68 3.23
CA ILE A 151 7.16 14.30 2.32
C ILE A 151 8.50 14.19 3.09
N THR A 152 8.69 15.01 4.11
CA THR A 152 9.90 14.94 4.94
C THR A 152 9.87 13.68 5.82
N LEU A 153 8.75 13.45 6.50
CA LEU A 153 8.56 12.28 7.37
C LEU A 153 8.65 10.96 6.62
N SER A 154 8.18 10.90 5.36
CA SER A 154 8.29 9.70 4.54
C SER A 154 9.73 9.38 4.13
N ARG A 155 10.61 10.40 4.01
CA ARG A 155 12.05 10.21 3.77
C ARG A 155 12.81 9.82 5.03
N GLU A 156 12.28 10.19 6.19
CA GLU A 156 12.80 9.82 7.52
C GLU A 156 12.24 8.46 7.99
N ASP A 157 11.50 7.73 7.14
CA ASP A 157 10.82 6.46 7.45
C ASP A 157 9.96 6.51 8.72
N SER A 158 9.43 7.68 9.04
CA SER A 158 8.64 7.94 10.25
C SER A 158 7.17 7.59 10.05
N TRP A 159 6.88 6.34 9.70
CA TRP A 159 5.55 5.85 9.27
C TRP A 159 4.41 6.15 10.26
N GLY A 160 4.67 6.06 11.56
CA GLY A 160 3.68 6.37 12.59
C GLY A 160 3.32 7.87 12.68
N GLU A 161 4.23 8.76 12.30
CA GLU A 161 3.95 10.20 12.17
C GLU A 161 3.25 10.50 10.85
N CYS A 162 3.65 9.85 9.76
CA CYS A 162 2.96 9.94 8.47
C CYS A 162 1.47 9.59 8.59
N ALA A 163 1.13 8.47 9.25
CA ALA A 163 -0.25 8.06 9.46
C ALA A 163 -1.07 9.10 10.24
N ARG A 164 -0.51 9.65 11.32
CA ARG A 164 -1.15 10.69 12.13
C ARG A 164 -1.35 11.99 11.33
N LEU A 165 -0.36 12.36 10.53
CA LEU A 165 -0.41 13.56 9.71
C LEU A 165 -1.41 13.43 8.57
N LEU A 166 -1.45 12.29 7.88
CA LEU A 166 -2.45 11.99 6.84
C LEU A 166 -3.88 12.05 7.40
N ALA A 167 -4.11 11.51 8.61
CA ALA A 167 -5.41 11.61 9.27
C ALA A 167 -5.78 13.07 9.62
N ALA A 168 -4.79 13.91 9.95
CA ALA A 168 -5.01 15.34 10.17
C ALA A 168 -5.27 16.09 8.85
N MET A 169 -4.50 15.80 7.80
CA MET A 169 -4.69 16.34 6.46
C MET A 169 -6.07 16.02 5.91
N LYS A 170 -6.55 14.78 6.08
CA LYS A 170 -7.89 14.36 5.63
C LYS A 170 -9.00 15.18 6.29
N ARG A 171 -8.83 15.53 7.57
CA ARG A 171 -9.79 16.39 8.31
C ARG A 171 -9.70 17.86 7.92
N ALA A 172 -8.53 18.32 7.50
CA ALA A 172 -8.28 19.70 7.10
C ALA A 172 -8.58 19.98 5.61
N ALA A 173 -8.68 18.94 4.78
CA ALA A 173 -9.00 19.07 3.36
C ALA A 173 -10.45 19.54 3.18
N HIS A 174 -10.63 20.63 2.44
CA HIS A 174 -11.96 21.23 2.24
C HIS A 174 -12.28 21.49 0.75
N THR A 175 -11.26 21.47 -0.10
CA THR A 175 -11.43 21.56 -1.55
C THR A 175 -11.32 20.20 -2.23
N ASP A 176 -11.95 20.03 -3.39
CA ASP A 176 -11.79 18.80 -4.19
C ASP A 176 -10.32 18.52 -4.55
N GLU A 177 -9.52 19.58 -4.72
CA GLU A 177 -8.08 19.47 -5.00
C GLU A 177 -7.32 18.92 -3.80
N GLU A 178 -7.56 19.44 -2.59
CA GLU A 178 -6.96 18.91 -1.36
C GLU A 178 -7.43 17.48 -1.06
N LEU A 179 -8.70 17.18 -1.31
CA LEU A 179 -9.27 15.84 -1.14
C LEU A 179 -8.62 14.84 -2.11
N ALA A 180 -8.49 15.20 -3.39
CA ALA A 180 -7.78 14.38 -4.35
C ALA A 180 -6.32 14.13 -3.94
N ILE A 181 -5.62 15.17 -3.48
CA ILE A 181 -4.22 15.07 -3.04
C ILE A 181 -4.09 14.16 -1.82
N VAL A 182 -4.88 14.36 -0.77
CA VAL A 182 -4.78 13.56 0.45
C VAL A 182 -5.19 12.10 0.23
N HIS A 183 -6.18 11.85 -0.63
CA HIS A 183 -6.57 10.49 -0.97
C HIS A 183 -5.51 9.78 -1.81
N ARG A 184 -4.82 10.46 -2.73
CA ARG A 184 -3.67 9.88 -3.41
C ARG A 184 -2.53 9.59 -2.43
N ASP A 185 -2.20 10.55 -1.56
CA ASP A 185 -1.12 10.39 -0.58
C ASP A 185 -1.46 9.27 0.46
N LEU A 186 -2.75 9.06 0.79
CA LEU A 186 -3.24 7.91 1.55
C LEU A 186 -3.08 6.58 0.79
N GLY A 187 -3.37 6.57 -0.51
CA GLY A 187 -3.15 5.41 -1.37
C GLY A 187 -1.68 5.02 -1.48
N ASP A 188 -0.79 6.01 -1.60
CA ASP A 188 0.66 5.81 -1.59
C ASP A 188 1.12 5.19 -0.26
N PHE A 189 0.60 5.72 0.85
CA PHE A 189 0.90 5.22 2.19
C PHE A 189 0.39 3.78 2.39
N ALA A 190 -0.86 3.48 2.04
CA ALA A 190 -1.44 2.14 2.17
C ALA A 190 -0.68 1.11 1.30
N ARG A 191 -0.37 1.47 0.05
CA ARG A 191 0.40 0.63 -0.87
C ARG A 191 1.80 0.32 -0.33
N ALA A 192 2.48 1.30 0.27
CA ALA A 192 3.78 1.10 0.91
C ALA A 192 3.71 0.10 2.08
N GLN A 193 2.56 -0.01 2.73
CA GLN A 193 2.30 -0.98 3.81
C GLN A 193 1.78 -2.33 3.31
N GLY A 194 1.65 -2.53 1.99
CA GLY A 194 1.09 -3.73 1.38
C GLY A 194 -0.44 -3.85 1.49
N GLN A 195 -1.12 -2.76 1.87
CA GLN A 195 -2.58 -2.68 2.01
C GLN A 195 -3.19 -2.29 0.66
N LEU A 196 -3.26 -3.26 -0.26
CA LEU A 196 -3.66 -3.01 -1.65
C LEU A 196 -5.14 -2.64 -1.79
N ASP A 197 -6.03 -3.27 -1.02
CA ASP A 197 -7.47 -2.96 -1.03
C ASP A 197 -7.70 -1.50 -0.60
N GLU A 198 -7.13 -1.09 0.54
CA GLU A 198 -7.22 0.29 1.04
C GLU A 198 -6.55 1.29 0.10
N ALA A 199 -5.44 0.91 -0.55
CA ALA A 199 -4.78 1.73 -1.54
C ALA A 199 -5.67 1.95 -2.77
N GLY A 200 -6.29 0.89 -3.28
CA GLY A 200 -7.23 0.93 -4.40
C GLY A 200 -8.39 1.89 -4.13
N GLU A 201 -9.07 1.72 -3.00
CA GLU A 201 -10.16 2.61 -2.59
C GLU A 201 -9.73 4.08 -2.49
N ALA A 202 -8.53 4.32 -1.93
CA ALA A 202 -8.00 5.66 -1.79
C ALA A 202 -7.68 6.30 -3.15
N TYR A 203 -7.04 5.57 -4.08
CA TYR A 203 -6.76 6.09 -5.43
C TYR A 203 -8.03 6.29 -6.25
N GLU A 204 -9.02 5.40 -6.18
CA GLU A 204 -10.30 5.57 -6.87
C GLU A 204 -11.03 6.83 -6.38
N THR A 205 -11.01 7.06 -5.06
CA THR A 205 -11.53 8.30 -4.47
C THR A 205 -10.77 9.52 -4.96
N ALA A 206 -9.42 9.44 -5.03
CA ALA A 206 -8.60 10.51 -5.57
C ALA A 206 -8.92 10.80 -7.05
N VAL A 207 -9.14 9.78 -7.88
CA VAL A 207 -9.55 9.91 -9.28
C VAL A 207 -10.90 10.62 -9.38
N ALA A 208 -11.87 10.29 -8.54
CA ALA A 208 -13.19 10.93 -8.55
C ALA A 208 -13.08 12.44 -8.30
N TYR A 209 -12.37 12.85 -7.25
CA TYR A 209 -12.15 14.27 -6.96
C TYR A 209 -11.30 14.95 -8.04
N ALA A 210 -10.23 14.31 -8.52
CA ALA A 210 -9.38 14.89 -9.57
C ALA A 210 -10.13 15.10 -10.89
N ARG A 211 -11.08 14.21 -11.24
CA ARG A 211 -12.00 14.41 -12.37
C ARG A 211 -12.87 15.63 -12.17
N GLN A 212 -13.43 15.84 -10.97
CA GLN A 212 -14.23 17.03 -10.65
C GLN A 212 -13.39 18.32 -10.72
N VAL A 213 -12.18 18.33 -10.17
CA VAL A 213 -11.24 19.47 -10.28
C VAL A 213 -10.95 19.81 -11.73
N ARG A 214 -10.67 18.82 -12.58
CA ARG A 214 -10.38 19.06 -14.00
C ARG A 214 -11.62 19.53 -14.78
N GLN A 215 -12.81 19.05 -14.43
CA GLN A 215 -14.06 19.49 -15.07
C GLN A 215 -14.35 20.96 -14.76
N THR A 216 -14.14 21.39 -13.52
CA THR A 216 -14.40 22.77 -13.09
C THR A 216 -13.28 23.73 -13.48
N ARG A 217 -12.02 23.26 -13.45
CA ARG A 217 -10.80 24.04 -13.69
C ARG A 217 -9.79 23.25 -14.54
N PRO A 218 -10.02 23.13 -15.86
CA PRO A 218 -9.14 22.38 -16.75
C PRO A 218 -7.81 23.10 -16.91
N THR A 219 -6.80 22.60 -16.22
CA THR A 219 -5.46 23.17 -16.18
C THR A 219 -4.41 22.05 -16.31
N ASP A 220 -3.16 22.44 -16.56
CA ASP A 220 -2.01 21.71 -16.03
C ASP A 220 -2.18 21.55 -14.50
N ALA A 221 -1.38 20.91 -13.66
CA ALA A 221 -1.76 20.64 -12.24
C ALA A 221 -3.05 19.79 -12.06
N SER A 222 -4.26 20.20 -12.47
CA SER A 222 -5.46 19.34 -12.44
C SER A 222 -5.30 18.10 -13.33
N THR A 223 -4.62 18.25 -14.46
CA THR A 223 -4.26 17.13 -15.34
C THR A 223 -3.21 16.22 -14.70
N ASP A 224 -2.22 16.77 -13.98
CA ASP A 224 -1.20 15.97 -13.24
C ASP A 224 -1.82 15.22 -12.08
N LEU A 225 -2.71 15.87 -11.36
CA LEU A 225 -3.39 15.31 -10.21
C LEU A 225 -4.19 14.07 -10.62
N LEU A 226 -4.94 14.16 -11.72
CA LEU A 226 -5.68 13.02 -12.25
C LEU A 226 -4.76 11.95 -12.85
N ALA A 227 -3.74 12.34 -13.62
CA ALA A 227 -2.78 11.38 -14.16
C ALA A 227 -2.04 10.63 -13.04
N GLY A 228 -1.65 11.31 -11.97
CA GLY A 228 -1.00 10.70 -10.81
C GLY A 228 -1.91 9.75 -10.03
N ALA A 229 -3.19 10.12 -9.84
CA ALA A 229 -4.17 9.24 -9.20
C ALA A 229 -4.44 7.98 -10.05
N LEU A 230 -4.55 8.12 -11.37
CA LEU A 230 -4.68 6.99 -12.30
C LEU A 230 -3.45 6.09 -12.31
N SER A 231 -2.24 6.65 -12.25
CA SER A 231 -1.01 5.84 -12.10
C SER A 231 -1.06 5.00 -10.81
N GLY A 232 -1.58 5.55 -9.71
CA GLY A 232 -1.76 4.78 -8.47
C GLY A 232 -2.78 3.64 -8.59
N VAL A 233 -3.90 3.85 -9.30
CA VAL A 233 -4.83 2.77 -9.65
C VAL A 233 -4.13 1.69 -10.49
N GLY A 234 -3.28 2.12 -11.43
CA GLY A 234 -2.46 1.23 -12.25
C GLY A 234 -1.51 0.38 -11.42
N ASP A 235 -0.77 0.99 -10.50
CA ASP A 235 0.18 0.31 -9.61
C ASP A 235 -0.52 -0.74 -8.73
N VAL A 236 -1.72 -0.42 -8.18
CA VAL A 236 -2.50 -1.38 -7.39
C VAL A 236 -3.03 -2.53 -8.25
N ALA A 237 -3.56 -2.22 -9.44
CA ALA A 237 -4.06 -3.23 -10.36
C ALA A 237 -2.94 -4.18 -10.83
N GLU A 238 -1.73 -3.67 -11.05
CA GLU A 238 -0.55 -4.46 -11.38
C GLU A 238 -0.17 -5.39 -10.23
N ALA A 239 -0.09 -4.87 -9.00
CA ALA A 239 0.24 -5.64 -7.80
C ALA A 239 -0.77 -6.79 -7.52
N GLU A 240 -2.03 -6.61 -7.92
CA GLU A 240 -3.08 -7.63 -7.83
C GLU A 240 -3.13 -8.58 -9.05
N GLY A 241 -2.27 -8.38 -10.05
CA GLY A 241 -2.25 -9.16 -11.28
C GLY A 241 -3.39 -8.84 -12.26
N ARG A 242 -4.13 -7.75 -12.06
CA ARG A 242 -5.19 -7.26 -12.96
C ARG A 242 -4.59 -6.44 -14.11
N LEU A 243 -3.76 -7.09 -14.93
CA LEU A 243 -2.92 -6.43 -15.92
C LEU A 243 -3.71 -5.61 -16.99
N ASP A 244 -4.95 -5.97 -17.31
CA ASP A 244 -5.79 -5.19 -18.27
C ASP A 244 -6.23 -3.86 -17.65
N ALA A 245 -6.61 -3.89 -16.36
CA ALA A 245 -6.98 -2.70 -15.61
C ALA A 245 -5.76 -1.79 -15.41
N ALA A 246 -4.59 -2.37 -15.12
CA ALA A 246 -3.34 -1.64 -15.00
C ALA A 246 -2.98 -0.92 -16.31
N LEU A 247 -3.01 -1.63 -17.45
CA LEU A 247 -2.78 -1.03 -18.77
C LEU A 247 -3.75 0.12 -19.05
N SER A 248 -5.05 -0.09 -18.84
CA SER A 248 -6.06 0.95 -19.06
C SER A 248 -5.78 2.22 -18.24
N ALA A 249 -5.47 2.06 -16.95
CA ALA A 249 -5.18 3.17 -16.05
C ALA A 249 -3.91 3.93 -16.46
N PHE A 250 -2.82 3.22 -16.78
CA PHE A 250 -1.58 3.84 -17.21
C PHE A 250 -1.67 4.47 -18.61
N GLU A 251 -2.48 3.91 -19.52
CA GLU A 251 -2.75 4.50 -20.84
C GLU A 251 -3.57 5.79 -20.72
N GLU A 252 -4.60 5.82 -19.87
CA GLU A 252 -5.35 7.05 -19.58
C GLU A 252 -4.40 8.11 -18.98
N ALA A 253 -3.56 7.73 -18.01
CA ALA A 253 -2.58 8.62 -17.41
C ALA A 253 -1.54 9.13 -18.43
N LEU A 254 -1.07 8.28 -19.34
CA LEU A 254 -0.14 8.66 -20.41
C LEU A 254 -0.78 9.64 -21.39
N ALA A 255 -2.03 9.37 -21.81
CA ALA A 255 -2.77 10.25 -22.71
C ALA A 255 -2.93 11.65 -22.11
N LEU A 256 -3.19 11.74 -20.80
CA LEU A 256 -3.28 13.00 -20.09
C LEU A 256 -1.96 13.75 -20.05
N ARG A 257 -0.85 13.09 -19.75
CA ARG A 257 0.49 13.73 -19.76
C ARG A 257 0.84 14.22 -21.17
N ARG A 258 0.65 13.39 -22.20
CA ARG A 258 0.88 13.76 -23.61
C ARG A 258 -0.01 14.89 -24.12
N SER A 259 -1.23 15.02 -23.60
CA SER A 259 -2.17 16.08 -24.04
C SER A 259 -1.65 17.51 -23.78
N ARG A 260 -0.62 17.66 -22.95
CA ARG A 260 0.01 18.93 -22.58
C ARG A 260 0.99 19.48 -23.62
N GLY A 261 1.33 18.67 -24.62
CA GLY A 261 2.19 19.05 -25.74
C GLY A 261 3.59 19.51 -25.29
N ALA A 262 4.17 20.48 -26.02
CA ALA A 262 5.53 20.95 -25.80
C ALA A 262 5.76 21.76 -24.50
N ARG A 263 4.72 22.04 -23.71
CA ARG A 263 4.85 22.81 -22.44
C ARG A 263 5.46 22.00 -21.30
N GLU A 264 5.38 20.67 -21.39
CA GLU A 264 6.09 19.73 -20.51
C GLU A 264 7.62 19.83 -20.69
N ALA A 265 8.11 20.46 -21.77
CA ALA A 265 9.54 20.59 -22.05
C ALA A 265 10.33 21.35 -20.96
N ASN A 266 9.66 22.15 -20.12
CA ASN A 266 10.31 23.01 -19.13
C ASN A 266 10.02 22.63 -17.66
N ASP A 267 9.19 21.61 -17.38
CA ASP A 267 8.98 21.13 -16.00
C ASP A 267 9.66 19.77 -15.79
N PRO A 268 10.79 19.73 -15.06
CA PRO A 268 11.49 18.48 -14.77
C PRO A 268 10.64 17.44 -14.02
N ASN A 269 9.67 17.87 -13.20
CA ASN A 269 8.81 16.93 -12.46
C ASN A 269 7.81 16.26 -13.38
N ALA A 270 7.19 17.03 -14.28
CA ALA A 270 6.24 16.51 -15.26
C ALA A 270 6.93 15.52 -16.22
N GLN A 271 8.14 15.88 -16.69
CA GLN A 271 8.97 14.98 -17.51
C GLN A 271 9.32 13.68 -16.79
N ARG A 272 9.75 13.76 -15.52
CA ARG A 272 10.04 12.57 -14.73
C ARG A 272 8.79 11.69 -14.57
N ALA A 273 7.63 12.30 -14.30
CA ALA A 273 6.37 11.57 -14.18
C ALA A 273 5.93 10.90 -15.49
N LEU A 274 6.17 11.54 -16.64
CA LEU A 274 5.98 10.94 -17.96
C LEU A 274 6.91 9.74 -18.17
N SER A 275 8.20 9.91 -17.87
CA SER A 275 9.23 8.85 -17.95
C SER A 275 8.81 7.61 -17.16
N VAL A 276 8.43 7.78 -15.89
CA VAL A 276 7.99 6.68 -15.02
C VAL A 276 6.73 5.98 -15.56
N ASN A 277 5.77 6.73 -16.11
CA ASN A 277 4.56 6.14 -16.67
C ASN A 277 4.84 5.36 -17.97
N LEU A 278 5.83 5.78 -18.77
CA LEU A 278 6.28 5.03 -19.94
C LEU A 278 6.92 3.70 -19.52
N GLU A 279 7.73 3.70 -18.47
CA GLU A 279 8.34 2.49 -17.91
C GLU A 279 7.30 1.51 -17.39
N ARG A 280 6.31 1.97 -16.61
CA ARG A 280 5.19 1.12 -16.15
C ARG A 280 4.44 0.46 -17.30
N LEU A 281 4.18 1.20 -18.37
CA LEU A 281 3.56 0.63 -19.56
C LEU A 281 4.51 -0.34 -20.27
N ALA A 282 5.81 -0.03 -20.34
CA ALA A 282 6.79 -0.90 -20.95
C ALA A 282 6.85 -2.26 -20.23
N ASP A 283 6.90 -2.25 -18.90
CA ASP A 283 6.84 -3.46 -18.05
C ASP A 283 5.59 -4.29 -18.35
N LEU A 284 4.40 -3.68 -18.29
CA LEU A 284 3.15 -4.39 -18.57
C LEU A 284 3.05 -4.92 -20.00
N ARG A 285 3.63 -4.23 -20.98
CA ARG A 285 3.68 -4.69 -22.37
C ARG A 285 4.67 -5.84 -22.50
N GLU A 286 5.79 -5.79 -21.81
CA GLU A 286 6.75 -6.87 -21.75
C GLU A 286 6.16 -8.14 -21.12
N ASP A 287 5.44 -8.01 -19.99
CA ASP A 287 4.77 -9.14 -19.32
C ASP A 287 3.75 -9.85 -20.21
N ARG A 288 3.17 -9.12 -21.17
CA ARG A 288 2.28 -9.67 -22.21
C ARG A 288 3.02 -10.20 -23.45
N GLY A 289 4.35 -10.24 -23.43
CA GLY A 289 5.18 -10.69 -24.54
C GLY A 289 5.30 -9.67 -25.69
N HIS A 290 4.81 -8.43 -25.52
CA HIS A 290 4.93 -7.38 -26.53
C HIS A 290 6.27 -6.63 -26.44
N ARG A 291 7.38 -7.38 -26.47
CA ARG A 291 8.74 -6.88 -26.24
C ARG A 291 9.14 -5.71 -27.12
N MET A 292 8.78 -5.70 -28.41
CA MET A 292 9.11 -4.58 -29.31
C MET A 292 8.36 -3.29 -28.92
N ARG A 293 7.10 -3.40 -28.48
CA ARG A 293 6.34 -2.22 -28.00
C ARG A 293 6.87 -1.72 -26.66
N ALA A 294 7.31 -2.62 -25.79
CA ALA A 294 7.99 -2.25 -24.55
C ALA A 294 9.32 -1.53 -24.85
N LEU A 295 10.07 -1.98 -25.85
CA LEU A 295 11.34 -1.37 -26.26
C LEU A 295 11.16 0.08 -26.71
N ASP A 296 10.13 0.36 -27.51
CA ASP A 296 9.83 1.73 -27.95
C ASP A 296 9.52 2.66 -26.76
N LEU A 297 8.74 2.18 -25.78
CA LEU A 297 8.41 2.93 -24.57
C LEU A 297 9.62 3.16 -23.68
N TYR A 298 10.47 2.14 -23.50
CA TYR A 298 11.71 2.27 -22.73
C TYR A 298 12.70 3.24 -23.37
N ARG A 299 12.80 3.28 -24.70
CA ARG A 299 13.63 4.24 -25.42
C ARG A 299 13.14 5.68 -25.21
N GLU A 300 11.83 5.89 -25.31
CA GLU A 300 11.24 7.21 -25.02
C GLU A 300 11.50 7.64 -23.57
N SER A 301 11.36 6.74 -22.59
CA SER A 301 11.72 7.03 -21.19
C SER A 301 13.21 7.36 -21.06
N TYR A 302 14.09 6.58 -21.71
CA TYR A 302 15.54 6.77 -21.66
C TYR A 302 15.96 8.16 -22.17
N ASP A 303 15.35 8.62 -23.27
CA ASP A 303 15.62 9.95 -23.82
C ASP A 303 15.16 11.08 -22.88
N ILE A 304 14.04 10.89 -22.17
CA ILE A 304 13.56 11.85 -21.16
C ILE A 304 14.51 11.86 -19.95
N ALA A 305 14.79 10.70 -19.37
CA ALA A 305 15.70 10.55 -18.24
C ALA A 305 17.10 11.08 -18.57
N GLY A 306 17.57 10.89 -19.81
CA GLY A 306 18.83 11.41 -20.31
C GLY A 306 18.89 12.94 -20.32
N ARG A 307 17.85 13.61 -20.83
CA ARG A 307 17.76 15.08 -20.80
C ARG A 307 17.67 15.62 -19.38
N LEU A 308 16.90 14.97 -18.51
CA LEU A 308 16.78 15.35 -17.10
C LEU A 308 18.12 15.22 -16.36
N ALA A 309 18.80 14.08 -16.51
CA ALA A 309 20.09 13.84 -15.88
C ALA A 309 21.21 14.74 -16.44
N ALA A 310 21.11 15.18 -17.70
CA ALA A 310 22.05 16.17 -18.24
C ALA A 310 21.87 17.56 -17.58
N ALA A 311 20.64 17.92 -17.20
CA ALA A 311 20.34 19.19 -16.55
C ALA A 311 20.64 19.15 -15.03
N ASP A 312 20.31 18.05 -14.36
CA ASP A 312 20.58 17.84 -12.93
C ASP A 312 20.99 16.37 -12.67
N PRO A 313 22.29 16.06 -12.81
CA PRO A 313 22.80 14.70 -12.66
C PRO A 313 22.60 14.14 -11.25
N ALA A 314 22.68 14.98 -10.22
CA ALA A 314 22.55 14.55 -8.83
C ALA A 314 21.12 14.08 -8.53
N ARG A 315 20.13 14.75 -9.12
CA ARG A 315 18.72 14.44 -8.89
C ARG A 315 18.18 13.32 -9.79
N PHE A 316 18.52 13.32 -11.08
CA PHE A 316 17.90 12.42 -12.06
C PHE A 316 18.86 11.33 -12.59
N GLY A 317 20.13 11.35 -12.17
CA GLY A 317 21.09 10.28 -12.49
C GLY A 317 20.62 8.88 -12.10
N PRO A 318 20.00 8.67 -10.91
CA PRO A 318 19.45 7.37 -10.54
C PRO A 318 18.34 6.88 -11.47
N ASP A 319 17.45 7.78 -11.93
CA ASP A 319 16.37 7.43 -12.85
C ASP A 319 16.96 6.95 -14.18
N LEU A 320 17.90 7.71 -14.76
CA LEU A 320 18.58 7.33 -16.01
C LEU A 320 19.31 5.97 -15.89
N ALA A 321 19.93 5.69 -14.74
CA ALA A 321 20.59 4.41 -14.51
C ALA A 321 19.57 3.26 -14.48
N ALA A 322 18.43 3.45 -13.82
CA ALA A 322 17.36 2.46 -13.77
C ALA A 322 16.77 2.19 -15.15
N THR A 323 16.42 3.23 -15.92
CA THR A 323 15.88 3.08 -17.28
C THR A 323 16.88 2.38 -18.21
N ARG A 324 18.17 2.71 -18.10
CA ARG A 324 19.23 2.06 -18.89
C ARG A 324 19.34 0.58 -18.59
N ALA A 325 19.29 0.20 -17.31
CA ALA A 325 19.36 -1.20 -16.90
C ALA A 325 18.20 -1.99 -17.50
N ARG A 326 16.97 -1.48 -17.35
CA ARG A 326 15.75 -2.08 -17.91
C ARG A 326 15.81 -2.23 -19.43
N LEU A 327 16.24 -1.16 -20.12
CA LEU A 327 16.41 -1.18 -21.57
C LEU A 327 17.41 -2.25 -22.01
N SER A 328 18.57 -2.34 -21.35
CA SER A 328 19.60 -3.33 -21.68
C SER A 328 19.15 -4.77 -21.44
N GLU A 329 18.37 -5.00 -20.36
CA GLU A 329 17.82 -6.31 -20.03
C GLU A 329 16.79 -6.76 -21.08
N LEU A 330 15.92 -5.85 -21.51
CA LEU A 330 14.95 -6.12 -22.56
C LEU A 330 15.63 -6.36 -23.92
N GLU A 331 16.64 -5.57 -24.29
CA GLU A 331 17.41 -5.77 -25.52
C GLU A 331 18.13 -7.13 -25.54
N ALA A 332 18.68 -7.56 -24.39
CA ALA A 332 19.23 -8.90 -24.24
C ALA A 332 18.17 -9.98 -24.47
N ARG A 333 16.99 -9.85 -23.84
CA ARG A 333 15.86 -10.80 -23.99
C ARG A 333 15.25 -10.84 -25.40
N ILE A 334 15.42 -9.79 -26.20
CA ILE A 334 15.00 -9.76 -27.61
C ILE A 334 16.05 -10.44 -28.49
N SER A 335 17.32 -10.36 -28.11
CA SER A 335 18.45 -10.90 -28.87
C SER A 335 18.70 -12.40 -28.64
N THR A 336 18.16 -12.96 -27.55
CA THR A 336 18.18 -14.41 -27.20
C THR A 336 16.93 -15.13 -27.67
#